data_AF-A0A812UFA5-F1
#
_entry.id   AF-A0A812UFA5-F1
#
_cell.length_a   1.000
_cell.length_b   1.000
_cell.length_c   1.000
_cell.angle_alpha   90.00
_cell.angle_beta   90.00
_cell.angle_gamma   90.00
#
_symmetry.space_group_name_H-M   'P 1'
#
loop_
_entity.id
_entity.type
_entity.pdbx_description
1 polymer ?
#
loop_
_entity_poly.entity_id
_entity_poly.type
_entity_poly.pdbx_seq_one_letter_code
_entity_poly.pdbx_strand_id
1 'polypeptide(L)'
;LGQVSPLFSALKEASDCGNAFAWEPFLDACQRGLLKEWVKVAINSLPREHSQGQVFVASRQWQVVPPGAACPAGLEFRMDMASGHTMARLPQKATS
;
A
#
# COMPACT_ATOMS: atom_id res chain seq x y z
N LEU A 1 15.79 -0.92 1.85
CA LEU A 1 16.28 0.48 1.95
C LEU A 1 17.53 0.78 1.12
N GLY A 2 18.37 -0.21 0.76
CA GLY A 2 19.63 0.06 0.04
C GLY A 2 19.50 0.72 -1.35
N GLN A 3 18.40 0.50 -2.08
CA GLN A 3 18.22 1.05 -3.44
C GLN A 3 17.94 2.56 -3.49
N VAL A 4 17.45 3.17 -2.40
CA VAL A 4 17.20 4.62 -2.31
C VAL A 4 18.39 5.39 -1.71
N SER A 5 19.44 4.69 -1.28
CA SER A 5 20.62 5.31 -0.67
C SER A 5 21.31 6.35 -1.57
N PRO A 6 21.46 6.15 -2.91
CA PRO A 6 22.08 7.15 -3.77
C PRO A 6 21.31 8.47 -3.85
N LEU A 7 19.98 8.43 -3.75
CA LEU A 7 19.13 9.63 -3.73
C LEU A 7 19.36 10.44 -2.46
N PHE A 8 19.40 9.77 -1.30
CA PHE A 8 19.69 10.45 -0.04
C PHE A 8 21.11 11.02 -0.01
N SER A 9 22.09 10.33 -0.59
CA SER A 9 23.44 10.88 -0.77
C SER A 9 23.45 12.12 -1.66
N ALA A 10 22.77 12.09 -2.81
CA ALA A 10 22.70 13.25 -3.70
C ALA A 10 22.00 14.46 -3.08
N LEU A 11 20.91 14.24 -2.34
CA LEU A 11 20.21 15.31 -1.59
C LEU A 11 21.07 15.87 -0.45
N LYS A 12 21.87 15.02 0.20
CA LYS A 12 22.82 15.41 1.24
C LYS A 12 23.99 16.20 0.67
N GLU A 13 24.54 15.80 -0.47
CA GLU A 13 25.63 16.51 -1.17
C GLU A 13 25.17 17.85 -1.75
N ALA A 14 23.92 17.94 -2.20
CA ALA A 14 23.31 19.20 -2.66
C ALA A 14 22.92 20.14 -1.51
N SER A 15 23.14 19.73 -0.26
CA SER A 15 22.78 20.47 0.94
C SER A 15 24.00 20.74 1.79
N ASP A 16 24.20 21.99 2.23
CA ASP A 16 25.25 22.35 3.19
C ASP A 16 24.92 21.90 4.64
N CYS A 17 24.01 20.94 4.81
CA CYS A 17 23.39 20.61 6.09
C CYS A 17 23.91 19.30 6.68
N GLY A 18 25.22 19.04 6.68
CA GLY A 18 25.82 17.94 7.45
C GLY A 18 25.11 16.58 7.27
N ASN A 19 24.35 16.11 8.28
CA ASN A 19 23.58 14.85 8.25
C ASN A 19 22.10 14.98 7.85
N ALA A 20 21.65 16.16 7.49
CA ALA A 20 20.31 16.45 6.99
C ALA A 20 20.39 16.95 5.54
N PHE A 21 19.24 16.99 4.85
CA PHE A 21 19.11 17.68 3.57
C PHE A 21 18.15 18.86 3.75
N ALA A 22 18.44 19.97 3.08
CA ALA A 22 17.59 21.16 3.06
C ALA A 22 16.34 20.93 2.20
N TRP A 23 15.30 21.72 2.48
CA TRP A 23 14.01 21.59 1.80
C TRP A 23 14.09 22.04 0.32
N GLU A 24 14.94 23.02 0.04
CA GLU A 24 15.09 23.63 -1.28
C GLU A 24 15.72 22.68 -2.31
N PRO A 25 16.83 21.97 -2.02
CA PRO A 25 17.36 20.91 -2.89
C PRO A 25 16.36 19.78 -3.14
N PHE A 26 15.55 19.44 -2.14
CA PHE A 26 14.49 18.44 -2.29
C PHE A 26 13.40 18.88 -3.26
N LEU A 27 12.96 20.15 -3.19
CA LEU A 27 11.99 20.71 -4.12
C LEU A 27 12.56 20.79 -5.55
N ASP A 28 13.82 21.18 -5.72
CA ASP A 28 14.49 21.18 -7.02
C ASP A 28 14.57 19.76 -7.61
N ALA A 29 14.90 18.75 -6.78
CA ALA A 29 14.87 17.35 -7.19
C ALA A 29 13.45 16.84 -7.54
N CYS A 30 12.41 17.33 -6.85
CA CYS A 30 11.01 17.06 -7.20
C CYS A 30 10.67 17.62 -8.59
N GLN A 31 11.07 18.87 -8.85
CA GLN A 31 10.76 19.58 -10.08
C GLN A 31 11.50 19.03 -11.30
N ARG A 32 12.74 18.54 -11.11
CA ARG A 32 13.55 17.90 -12.17
C ARG A 32 13.09 16.48 -12.52
N GLY A 33 12.08 15.96 -11.84
CA GLY A 33 11.50 14.64 -12.13
C GLY A 33 12.29 13.45 -11.62
N LEU A 34 13.44 13.67 -10.96
CA LEU A 34 14.27 12.61 -10.37
C LEU A 34 13.43 11.74 -9.43
N LEU A 35 12.63 12.37 -8.57
CA LEU A 35 11.77 11.63 -7.63
C LEU A 35 10.74 10.74 -8.32
N LYS A 36 10.24 11.06 -9.52
CA LYS A 36 9.26 10.19 -10.22
C LYS A 36 9.87 8.86 -10.65
N GLU A 37 11.15 8.87 -11.03
CA GLU A 37 11.88 7.67 -11.46
C GLU A 37 12.20 6.78 -10.25
N TRP A 38 12.64 7.38 -9.16
CA TRP A 38 12.94 6.68 -7.91
C TRP A 38 11.70 6.22 -7.15
N VAL A 39 10.57 6.91 -7.28
CA VAL A 39 9.27 6.45 -6.73
C VAL A 39 8.87 5.12 -7.34
N LYS A 40 9.09 4.88 -8.65
CA LYS A 40 8.82 3.57 -9.26
C LYS A 40 9.68 2.46 -8.63
N VAL A 41 10.95 2.74 -8.35
CA VAL A 41 11.89 1.81 -7.70
C VAL A 41 11.50 1.56 -6.23
N ALA A 42 11.14 2.64 -5.52
CA ALA A 42 10.68 2.57 -4.14
C ALA A 42 9.36 1.81 -4.00
N ILE A 43 8.39 2.00 -4.90
CA ILE A 43 7.12 1.26 -4.91
C ILE A 43 7.35 -0.25 -5.02
N ASN A 44 8.33 -0.69 -5.80
CA ASN A 44 8.69 -2.10 -5.92
C ASN A 44 9.44 -2.64 -4.69
N SER A 45 10.07 -1.74 -3.92
CA SER A 45 10.87 -2.08 -2.74
C SER A 45 10.10 -1.96 -1.42
N LEU A 46 8.94 -1.30 -1.43
CA LEU A 46 8.07 -1.21 -0.27
C LEU A 46 7.45 -2.60 -0.05
N PRO A 47 7.61 -3.21 1.14
CA PRO A 47 6.89 -4.42 1.47
C PRO A 47 5.39 -4.12 1.32
N ARG A 48 4.73 -4.73 0.33
CA ARG A 48 3.27 -4.72 0.24
C ARG A 48 2.75 -5.59 1.36
N GLU A 49 2.70 -5.01 2.56
CA GLU A 49 2.32 -5.62 3.83
C GLU A 49 0.90 -6.24 3.84
N HIS A 50 0.14 -6.13 2.74
CA HIS A 50 -1.21 -6.68 2.60
C HIS A 50 -1.48 -7.44 1.29
N SER A 51 -0.46 -7.92 0.57
CA SER A 51 -0.67 -8.64 -0.72
C SER A 51 -0.28 -10.12 -0.71
N GLN A 52 -0.08 -10.74 0.44
CA GLN A 52 0.25 -12.16 0.51
C GLN A 52 -1.01 -13.00 0.72
N GLY A 53 -1.76 -13.22 -0.36
CA GLY A 53 -2.92 -14.10 -0.37
C GLY A 53 -3.80 -13.95 -1.61
N GLN A 54 -4.66 -14.93 -1.86
CA GLN A 54 -5.72 -14.81 -2.87
C GLN A 54 -6.62 -13.62 -2.50
N VAL A 55 -6.93 -12.73 -3.44
CA VAL A 55 -7.80 -11.58 -3.16
C VAL A 55 -9.25 -12.05 -3.14
N PHE A 56 -9.97 -11.76 -2.05
CA PHE A 56 -11.41 -11.98 -2.00
C PHE A 56 -12.15 -10.87 -2.75
N VAL A 57 -12.74 -11.21 -3.90
CA VAL A 57 -13.56 -10.27 -4.69
C VAL A 57 -14.99 -10.28 -4.14
N ALA A 58 -15.28 -9.34 -3.25
CA ALA A 58 -16.57 -9.28 -2.57
C ALA A 58 -17.72 -8.88 -3.51
N SER A 59 -18.86 -9.55 -3.36
CA SER A 59 -20.13 -9.18 -4.01
C SER A 59 -21.17 -8.73 -2.98
N ARG A 60 -22.35 -8.28 -3.42
CA ARG A 60 -23.48 -7.97 -2.52
C ARG A 60 -24.17 -9.23 -1.95
N GLN A 61 -23.80 -10.41 -2.45
CA GLN A 61 -24.29 -11.69 -1.96
C GLN A 61 -23.27 -12.30 -1.00
N TRP A 62 -23.75 -13.09 -0.05
CA TRP A 62 -22.88 -13.80 0.88
C TRP A 62 -22.06 -14.86 0.14
N GLN A 63 -20.73 -14.76 0.24
CA GLN A 63 -19.80 -15.70 -0.38
C GLN A 63 -18.82 -16.21 0.66
N VAL A 64 -18.42 -17.48 0.56
CA VAL A 64 -17.42 -18.07 1.45
C VAL A 64 -16.06 -17.41 1.20
N VAL A 65 -15.40 -17.03 2.28
CA VAL A 65 -14.04 -16.47 2.25
C VAL A 65 -13.04 -17.61 2.15
N PRO A 66 -12.21 -17.68 1.10
CA PRO A 66 -11.19 -18.72 1.00
C PRO A 66 -10.17 -18.61 2.14
N PRO A 67 -9.63 -19.73 2.65
CA PRO A 67 -8.59 -19.70 3.68
C PRO A 67 -7.37 -18.88 3.24
N GLY A 68 -6.92 -17.95 4.08
CA GLY A 68 -5.78 -17.07 3.78
C GLY A 68 -6.07 -15.98 2.73
N ALA A 69 -7.33 -15.78 2.33
CA ALA A 69 -7.67 -14.71 1.42
C ALA A 69 -7.62 -13.34 2.11
N ALA A 70 -7.02 -12.37 1.42
CA ALA A 70 -7.03 -10.98 1.85
C ALA A 70 -8.42 -10.37 1.59
N CYS A 71 -9.07 -9.90 2.65
CA CYS A 71 -10.39 -9.28 2.56
C CYS A 71 -10.26 -7.74 2.53
N PRO A 72 -10.89 -7.06 1.56
CA PRO A 72 -11.01 -5.60 1.57
C PRO A 72 -11.62 -5.07 2.87
N ALA A 73 -11.22 -3.87 3.27
CA ALA A 73 -11.85 -3.18 4.41
C ALA A 73 -13.30 -2.81 4.10
N GLY A 74 -14.15 -2.79 5.14
CA GLY A 74 -15.56 -2.37 5.02
C GLY A 74 -16.53 -3.45 4.56
N LEU A 75 -16.14 -4.72 4.59
CA LEU A 75 -17.04 -5.85 4.33
C LEU A 75 -17.87 -6.22 5.56
N GLU A 76 -19.05 -6.77 5.31
CA GLU A 76 -19.82 -7.48 6.33
C GLU A 76 -19.34 -8.93 6.40
N PHE A 77 -19.16 -9.44 7.62
CA PHE A 77 -18.76 -10.82 7.87
C PHE A 77 -19.83 -11.56 8.66
N ARG A 78 -19.99 -12.84 8.36
CA ARG A 78 -20.75 -13.79 9.19
C ARG A 78 -20.06 -15.14 9.16
N MET A 79 -20.36 -15.99 10.14
CA MET A 79 -19.92 -17.38 10.16
C MET A 79 -21.15 -18.27 9.96
N ASP A 80 -21.07 -19.22 9.04
CA ASP A 80 -22.03 -20.31 8.98
C ASP A 80 -21.71 -21.31 10.09
N MET A 81 -22.59 -21.44 11.07
CA MET A 81 -22.38 -22.30 12.24
C MET A 81 -22.47 -23.80 11.91
N ALA A 82 -23.11 -24.18 10.80
CA ALA A 82 -23.20 -25.58 10.40
C ALA A 82 -21.90 -26.09 9.75
N SER A 83 -21.28 -25.26 8.91
CA SER A 83 -20.06 -25.61 8.17
C SER A 83 -18.77 -25.06 8.82
N GLY A 84 -18.90 -24.10 9.72
CA GLY A 84 -17.76 -23.38 10.30
C GLY A 84 -17.09 -22.39 9.34
N HIS A 85 -17.68 -22.12 8.18
CA HIS A 85 -17.07 -21.24 7.18
C HIS A 85 -17.41 -19.77 7.42
N THR A 86 -16.39 -18.93 7.30
CA THR A 86 -16.56 -17.48 7.24
C THR A 86 -17.11 -17.07 5.87
N MET A 87 -18.15 -16.26 5.86
CA MET A 87 -18.71 -15.64 4.67
C MET A 87 -18.58 -14.13 4.75
N ALA A 88 -18.37 -13.48 3.62
CA ALA A 88 -18.31 -12.03 3.52
C ALA A 88 -19.16 -11.49 2.35
N ARG A 89 -19.58 -10.23 2.45
CA ARG A 89 -20.24 -9.48 1.37
C ARG A 89 -19.98 -7.98 1.49
N LEU A 90 -20.26 -7.25 0.41
CA LEU A 90 -20.35 -5.79 0.43
C LEU A 90 -21.59 -5.34 1.22
N PRO A 91 -21.49 -4.27 2.03
CA PRO A 91 -22.64 -3.69 2.70
C PRO A 91 -23.65 -3.21 1.67
N GLN A 92 -24.94 -3.36 2.00
CA GLN A 92 -25.98 -2.75 1.18
C GLN A 92 -25.83 -1.23 1.28
N LYS A 93 -25.82 -0.53 0.14
CA LYS A 93 -25.74 0.93 0.12
C LYS A 93 -26.89 1.44 0.99
N ALA A 94 -26.58 2.19 2.06
CA ALA A 94 -27.61 2.91 2.79
C ALA A 94 -28.28 3.84 1.79
N THR A 95 -29.56 3.59 1.51
CA THR A 95 -30.39 4.50 0.74
C THR A 95 -30.48 5.77 1.57
N SER A 96 -29.73 6.80 1.18
CA SER A 96 -29.86 8.14 1.75
C SER A 96 -30.99 8.91 1.07
#